data_AF-A0A2S9J9G4-F1
#
_entry.id   AF-A0A2S9J9G4-F1
#
_cell.length_a   1.000
_cell.length_b   1.000
_cell.length_c   1.000
_cell.angle_alpha   90.00
_cell.angle_beta   90.00
_cell.angle_gamma   90.00
#
_symmetry.space_group_name_H-M   'P 1'
#
loop_
_entity.id
_entity.type
_entity.pdbx_description
1 polymer ?
#
loop_
_entity_poly.entity_id
_entity_poly.type
_entity_poly.pdbx_seq_one_letter_code
_entity_poly.pdbx_strand_id
1 'polypeptide(L)'
;MRSTILGITLLCAAYGASAQDTMKYVGKTLSNVDYHHGQLKPAVGTHNIQTFRASRAYPERAGGHDFTYNHQPFLAYWNETYYLQFLGNPVGEHIGKGKSVLQTSKDGYNWSDPIELFPPYPVPEGFSKPGRTDKAGKDLYAIMHQRMGFYTAKNGKLLTIGYYGVALDAKDSPNDGYGVGRVVREIKKDGSFGPIYFIRFNSSFDQKLAIYPLYTKSKDKAFVQACKELMEQPLQMQQWVEEADRDDPLIPYNRPLKAFAYYTLDNGDVVGMWKHALTSVSKDKGKSWAYDPLRAPGFVNSNAKIWGQRTSDNRFATVYNPSEFRWPLAVSTSNDGLTYTDLLLINGEITTMRYGGNYKSYGPQYPRGIQEGNGLPPDGNMWVTYSINKEDMWVSKVPVPITAVVEDKVHDDFSKNATEVFNQWNIYSPLWASVKVEDNALMLRDKDKFDYAKAERVIESSEKVKIAFTVTPQQADHGSLQIELVNDLGQAAARIVFDADGQIKNKAGYRLSGLHSYDAGKTYHMELTVDVQTRSYQVKINGTEKGTRLFFQPVSEISRVSFRTGDVRRYPDADTPTDQDFDVEDADEVDREAAYAISLFQAEKLK
;
A
#
# COMPACT_ATOMS: atom_id res chain seq x y z
N MET A 1 65.19 -42.62 -23.40
CA MET A 1 63.93 -43.15 -23.96
C MET A 1 62.79 -42.54 -23.15
N ARG A 2 62.20 -41.46 -23.66
CA ARG A 2 60.85 -41.40 -24.25
C ARG A 2 59.75 -41.80 -23.26
N SER A 3 59.00 -40.78 -22.80
CA SER A 3 57.55 -40.77 -22.56
C SER A 3 57.18 -39.34 -22.13
N THR A 4 57.04 -38.41 -23.08
CA THR A 4 55.75 -37.92 -23.62
C THR A 4 54.90 -37.22 -22.55
N ILE A 5 55.16 -35.92 -22.37
CA ILE A 5 54.27 -35.00 -21.64
C ILE A 5 53.17 -34.59 -22.61
N LEU A 6 51.95 -35.06 -22.37
CA LEU A 6 50.76 -34.67 -23.11
C LEU A 6 50.22 -33.37 -22.50
N GLY A 7 50.43 -32.25 -23.20
CA GLY A 7 49.84 -30.97 -22.83
C GLY A 7 48.34 -30.99 -23.09
N ILE A 8 47.53 -30.91 -22.03
CA ILE A 8 46.10 -30.62 -22.14
C ILE A 8 45.97 -29.10 -22.25
N THR A 9 45.70 -28.63 -23.46
CA THR A 9 45.27 -27.25 -23.71
C THR A 9 43.84 -27.11 -23.18
N LEU A 10 43.68 -26.48 -22.02
CA LEU A 10 42.35 -26.00 -21.58
C LEU A 10 41.89 -24.92 -22.57
N LEU A 11 40.93 -25.27 -23.44
CA LEU A 11 40.05 -24.26 -24.01
C LEU A 11 39.20 -23.70 -22.86
N CYS A 12 39.61 -22.56 -22.32
CA CYS A 12 38.69 -21.69 -21.58
C CYS A 12 37.66 -21.15 -22.58
N ALA A 13 36.55 -21.88 -22.75
CA ALA A 13 35.34 -21.30 -23.27
C ALA A 13 34.87 -20.26 -22.24
N ALA A 14 35.26 -18.99 -22.47
CA ALA A 14 34.63 -17.87 -21.81
C ALA A 14 33.15 -17.87 -22.24
N TYR A 15 32.31 -18.54 -21.46
CA TYR A 15 30.89 -18.22 -21.43
C TYR A 15 30.81 -16.79 -20.94
N GLY A 16 30.75 -15.84 -21.89
CA GLY A 16 30.23 -14.53 -21.60
C GLY A 16 28.83 -14.76 -21.03
N ALA A 17 28.67 -14.58 -19.73
CA ALA A 17 27.37 -14.45 -19.12
C ALA A 17 26.71 -13.26 -19.82
N SER A 18 25.85 -13.52 -20.80
CA SER A 18 24.96 -12.49 -21.31
C SER A 18 24.17 -12.04 -20.09
N ALA A 19 24.32 -10.76 -19.73
CA ALA A 19 23.51 -10.17 -18.68
C ALA A 19 22.06 -10.52 -19.00
N GLN A 20 21.38 -11.18 -18.07
CA GLN A 20 19.97 -11.50 -18.24
C GLN A 20 19.24 -10.16 -18.38
N ASP A 21 18.61 -9.91 -19.53
CA ASP A 21 17.81 -8.72 -19.80
C ASP A 21 16.53 -8.79 -18.97
N THR A 22 16.67 -8.52 -17.67
CA THR A 22 15.59 -8.60 -16.69
C THR A 22 15.64 -7.47 -15.70
N MET A 23 14.54 -7.31 -14.98
CA MET A 23 14.44 -6.41 -13.85
C MET A 23 15.52 -6.75 -12.80
N LYS A 24 16.31 -5.75 -12.43
CA LYS A 24 17.35 -5.82 -11.40
C LYS A 24 17.39 -4.52 -10.61
N TYR A 25 17.67 -4.65 -9.32
CA TYR A 25 17.96 -3.51 -8.45
C TYR A 25 19.47 -3.40 -8.27
N VAL A 26 20.02 -2.25 -8.65
CA VAL A 26 21.46 -1.94 -8.55
C VAL A 26 21.75 -0.81 -7.56
N GLY A 27 20.71 -0.26 -6.93
CA GLY A 27 20.86 0.69 -5.83
C GLY A 27 21.54 0.06 -4.62
N LYS A 28 22.08 0.91 -3.74
CA LYS A 28 22.80 0.47 -2.52
C LYS A 28 21.98 0.62 -1.24
N THR A 29 20.82 1.26 -1.32
CA THR A 29 19.91 1.45 -0.19
C THR A 29 19.26 0.12 0.19
N LEU A 30 19.25 -0.19 1.48
CA LEU A 30 18.62 -1.38 2.05
C LEU A 30 17.64 -0.94 3.14
N SER A 31 16.57 -1.72 3.31
CA SER A 31 15.59 -1.49 4.37
C SER A 31 16.03 -2.18 5.66
N ASN A 32 16.06 -1.45 6.77
CA ASN A 32 16.31 -2.02 8.10
C ASN A 32 15.01 -2.49 8.76
N VAL A 33 14.92 -3.78 9.07
CA VAL A 33 13.69 -4.42 9.58
C VAL A 33 13.28 -3.95 10.98
N ASP A 34 14.23 -3.47 11.79
CA ASP A 34 13.98 -2.99 13.16
C ASP A 34 13.18 -1.68 13.20
N TYR A 35 12.98 -1.04 12.05
CA TYR A 35 12.23 0.20 11.91
C TYR A 35 11.08 -0.01 10.94
N HIS A 36 9.85 0.35 11.33
CA HIS A 36 8.67 0.22 10.45
C HIS A 36 8.85 0.93 9.11
N HIS A 37 9.54 2.08 9.12
CA HIS A 37 9.87 2.87 7.94
C HIS A 37 11.16 2.43 7.21
N GLY A 38 11.81 1.34 7.63
CA GLY A 38 12.98 0.78 6.97
C GLY A 38 14.24 1.63 6.99
N GLN A 39 14.25 2.75 7.73
CA GLN A 39 15.23 3.84 7.60
C GLN A 39 15.34 4.40 6.16
N LEU A 40 14.25 4.32 5.39
CA LEU A 40 14.19 4.82 4.02
C LEU A 40 13.78 6.30 3.99
N LYS A 41 14.34 7.06 3.04
CA LYS A 41 13.88 8.41 2.70
C LYS A 41 12.50 8.34 2.04
N PRO A 42 11.54 9.21 2.36
CA PRO A 42 10.24 9.22 1.72
C PRO A 42 10.30 9.75 0.30
N ALA A 43 9.45 9.20 -0.57
CA ALA A 43 9.11 9.84 -1.82
C ALA A 43 8.30 11.12 -1.51
N VAL A 44 8.84 12.28 -1.86
CA VAL A 44 8.30 13.61 -1.50
C VAL A 44 6.85 13.75 -1.96
N GLY A 45 5.99 14.29 -1.09
CA GLY A 45 4.59 14.57 -1.43
C GLY A 45 3.68 13.34 -1.49
N THR A 46 4.13 12.19 -0.95
CA THR A 46 3.33 10.97 -0.88
C THR A 46 2.22 11.12 0.15
N HIS A 47 0.98 10.85 -0.25
CA HIS A 47 -0.18 10.86 0.65
C HIS A 47 -0.69 9.43 0.82
N ASN A 48 -0.67 8.91 2.04
CA ASN A 48 -1.23 7.63 2.45
C ASN A 48 -2.61 7.87 3.07
N ILE A 49 -3.65 7.31 2.45
CA ILE A 49 -5.05 7.62 2.73
C ILE A 49 -5.76 6.30 3.07
N GLN A 50 -6.33 6.21 4.26
CA GLN A 50 -7.17 5.07 4.63
C GLN A 50 -8.53 5.23 3.94
N THR A 51 -8.98 4.21 3.23
CA THR A 51 -10.28 4.20 2.55
C THR A 51 -11.32 3.41 3.32
N PHE A 52 -10.88 2.44 4.12
CA PHE A 52 -11.74 1.61 4.95
C PHE A 52 -11.03 1.28 6.26
N ARG A 53 -11.74 1.47 7.38
CA ARG A 53 -11.32 1.09 8.74
C ARG A 53 -12.27 0.03 9.27
N ALA A 54 -11.76 -1.16 9.57
CA ALA A 54 -12.60 -2.24 10.10
C ALA A 54 -13.17 -1.88 11.48
N SER A 55 -14.46 -2.16 11.68
CA SER A 55 -15.18 -2.03 12.95
C SER A 55 -16.20 -3.15 13.05
N ARG A 56 -16.02 -4.07 14.02
CA ARG A 56 -16.90 -5.25 14.17
C ARG A 56 -18.12 -4.94 15.04
N ALA A 57 -17.90 -4.26 16.17
CA ALA A 57 -18.99 -3.95 17.10
C ALA A 57 -19.92 -2.84 16.58
N TYR A 58 -19.44 -1.98 15.68
CA TYR A 58 -20.15 -0.82 15.16
C TYR A 58 -20.05 -0.75 13.62
N PRO A 59 -20.65 -1.69 12.89
CA PRO A 59 -20.52 -1.78 11.44
C PRO A 59 -21.04 -0.53 10.71
N GLU A 60 -21.94 0.25 11.30
CA GLU A 60 -22.37 1.55 10.77
C GLU A 60 -21.21 2.55 10.63
N ARG A 61 -20.13 2.39 11.41
CA ARG A 61 -18.91 3.19 11.28
C ARG A 61 -17.96 2.70 10.17
N ALA A 62 -18.25 1.52 9.62
CA ALA A 62 -17.53 0.87 8.53
C ALA A 62 -18.41 0.74 7.27
N GLY A 63 -19.37 1.66 7.08
CA GLY A 63 -20.27 1.66 5.91
C GLY A 63 -21.23 0.47 5.86
N GLY A 64 -21.51 -0.17 7.00
CA GLY A 64 -22.31 -1.38 7.13
C GLY A 64 -21.53 -2.68 6.86
N HIS A 65 -20.22 -2.62 6.61
CA HIS A 65 -19.38 -3.79 6.35
C HIS A 65 -18.63 -4.21 7.62
N ASP A 66 -19.11 -5.29 8.25
CA ASP A 66 -18.71 -5.79 9.58
C ASP A 66 -17.49 -6.73 9.59
N PHE A 67 -16.79 -6.86 8.46
CA PHE A 67 -15.70 -7.81 8.32
C PHE A 67 -14.38 -7.22 8.84
N THR A 68 -13.61 -8.03 9.56
CA THR A 68 -12.29 -7.64 10.10
C THR A 68 -11.11 -8.31 9.41
N TYR A 69 -11.37 -9.17 8.41
CA TYR A 69 -10.39 -9.55 7.40
C TYR A 69 -10.77 -8.88 6.09
N ASN A 70 -9.94 -7.94 5.62
CA ASN A 70 -10.10 -7.22 4.37
C ASN A 70 -8.75 -7.13 3.67
N HIS A 71 -8.68 -7.62 2.44
CA HIS A 71 -7.39 -7.83 1.79
C HIS A 71 -7.50 -7.83 0.26
N GLN A 72 -6.33 -7.94 -0.38
CA GLN A 72 -6.18 -8.18 -1.81
C GLN A 72 -6.91 -7.13 -2.67
N PRO A 73 -6.51 -5.85 -2.58
CA PRO A 73 -7.16 -4.80 -3.32
C PRO A 73 -6.75 -4.74 -4.80
N PHE A 74 -7.62 -4.14 -5.61
CA PHE A 74 -7.42 -3.80 -7.02
C PHE A 74 -7.91 -2.38 -7.28
N LEU A 75 -7.21 -1.66 -8.16
CA LEU A 75 -7.53 -0.28 -8.51
C LEU A 75 -7.74 -0.16 -10.03
N ALA A 76 -8.73 0.63 -10.43
CA ALA A 76 -8.93 1.08 -11.80
C ALA A 76 -9.38 2.55 -11.82
N TYR A 77 -9.17 3.24 -12.94
CA TYR A 77 -9.72 4.56 -13.17
C TYR A 77 -10.58 4.53 -14.44
N TRP A 78 -11.86 4.81 -14.33
CA TRP A 78 -12.77 4.73 -15.47
C TRP A 78 -13.91 5.73 -15.31
N ASN A 79 -14.30 6.39 -16.40
CA ASN A 79 -15.40 7.35 -16.39
C ASN A 79 -15.27 8.37 -15.22
N GLU A 80 -14.10 9.01 -15.14
CA GLU A 80 -13.77 10.03 -14.14
C GLU A 80 -13.94 9.56 -12.68
N THR A 81 -13.65 8.29 -12.42
CA THR A 81 -13.90 7.65 -11.12
C THR A 81 -12.81 6.61 -10.84
N TYR A 82 -12.24 6.66 -9.64
CA TYR A 82 -11.44 5.57 -9.09
C TYR A 82 -12.36 4.46 -8.58
N TYR A 83 -12.02 3.22 -8.89
CA TYR A 83 -12.70 2.02 -8.42
C TYR A 83 -11.72 1.17 -7.62
N LEU A 84 -12.02 0.96 -6.35
CA LEU A 84 -11.24 0.13 -5.42
C LEU A 84 -12.05 -1.12 -5.07
N GLN A 85 -11.67 -2.26 -5.62
CA GLN A 85 -12.24 -3.55 -5.22
C GLN A 85 -11.34 -4.19 -4.17
N PHE A 86 -11.92 -4.79 -3.14
CA PHE A 86 -11.21 -5.69 -2.24
C PHE A 86 -12.13 -6.83 -1.79
N LEU A 87 -11.53 -7.90 -1.26
CA LEU A 87 -12.27 -9.02 -0.69
C LEU A 87 -12.17 -9.01 0.83
N GLY A 88 -13.11 -9.69 1.48
CA GLY A 88 -13.05 -9.89 2.91
C GLY A 88 -13.79 -11.13 3.36
N ASN A 89 -13.53 -11.47 4.61
CA ASN A 89 -14.16 -12.53 5.39
C ASN A 89 -14.51 -11.96 6.77
N PRO A 90 -15.48 -12.54 7.50
CA PRO A 90 -15.90 -12.02 8.79
C PRO A 90 -14.74 -11.76 9.77
N VAL A 91 -13.79 -12.70 9.89
CA VAL A 91 -12.71 -12.62 10.89
C VAL A 91 -11.32 -12.87 10.31
N GLY A 92 -11.13 -13.96 9.56
CA GLY A 92 -9.80 -14.41 9.12
C GLY A 92 -9.76 -14.97 7.70
N GLU A 93 -8.56 -15.18 7.18
CA GLU A 93 -8.33 -15.73 5.85
C GLU A 93 -8.93 -17.15 5.73
N HIS A 94 -9.58 -17.42 4.60
CA HIS A 94 -10.20 -18.71 4.26
C HIS A 94 -11.31 -19.22 5.20
N ILE A 95 -11.90 -18.36 6.04
CA ILE A 95 -12.93 -18.75 7.00
C ILE A 95 -14.20 -17.92 6.80
N GLY A 96 -15.34 -18.59 6.73
CA GLY A 96 -16.66 -17.97 6.80
C GLY A 96 -17.21 -17.49 5.46
N LYS A 97 -18.20 -16.59 5.52
CA LYS A 97 -19.00 -16.13 4.38
C LYS A 97 -18.30 -14.99 3.64
N GLY A 98 -17.22 -15.32 2.92
CA GLY A 98 -16.43 -14.33 2.19
C GLY A 98 -17.19 -13.63 1.06
N LYS A 99 -16.86 -12.37 0.79
CA LYS A 99 -17.43 -11.56 -0.30
C LYS A 99 -16.39 -10.59 -0.88
N SER A 100 -16.67 -10.02 -2.05
CA SER A 100 -15.91 -8.89 -2.59
C SER A 100 -16.78 -7.65 -2.63
N VAL A 101 -16.19 -6.52 -2.26
CA VAL A 101 -16.83 -5.22 -2.16
C VAL A 101 -16.11 -4.20 -3.05
N LEU A 102 -16.75 -3.06 -3.25
CA LEU A 102 -16.26 -1.95 -4.06
C LEU A 102 -16.40 -0.64 -3.28
N GLN A 103 -15.36 0.19 -3.32
CA GLN A 103 -15.44 1.62 -3.01
C GLN A 103 -15.14 2.42 -4.28
N THR A 104 -15.69 3.64 -4.35
CA THR A 104 -15.43 4.56 -5.45
C THR A 104 -15.02 5.93 -4.93
N SER A 105 -14.26 6.66 -5.74
CA SER A 105 -13.85 8.03 -5.43
C SER A 105 -13.71 8.88 -6.70
N LYS A 106 -14.00 10.17 -6.60
CA LYS A 106 -13.77 11.13 -7.71
C LYS A 106 -12.36 11.73 -7.68
N ASP A 107 -11.77 11.82 -6.51
CA ASP A 107 -10.51 12.55 -6.26
C ASP A 107 -9.40 11.65 -5.68
N GLY A 108 -9.72 10.43 -5.28
CA GLY A 108 -8.80 9.51 -4.59
C GLY A 108 -8.65 9.77 -3.09
N TYR A 109 -9.34 10.78 -2.53
CA TYR A 109 -9.30 11.16 -1.11
C TYR A 109 -10.61 10.85 -0.41
N ASN A 110 -11.74 11.14 -1.05
CA ASN A 110 -13.08 10.92 -0.52
C ASN A 110 -13.65 9.66 -1.15
N TRP A 111 -13.77 8.59 -0.36
CA TRP A 111 -14.21 7.27 -0.82
C TRP A 111 -15.63 6.98 -0.33
N SER A 112 -16.45 6.35 -1.18
CA SER A 112 -17.77 5.85 -0.80
C SER A 112 -17.65 4.74 0.25
N ASP A 113 -18.75 4.49 0.97
CA ASP A 113 -18.88 3.27 1.76
C ASP A 113 -18.70 2.02 0.87
N PRO A 114 -18.20 0.90 1.42
CA PRO A 114 -18.08 -0.35 0.67
C PRO A 114 -19.46 -0.88 0.27
N ILE A 115 -19.65 -1.12 -1.02
CA ILE A 115 -20.85 -1.78 -1.55
C ILE A 115 -20.54 -3.19 -2.01
N GLU A 116 -21.47 -4.11 -1.79
CA GLU A 116 -21.29 -5.51 -2.18
C GLU A 116 -21.22 -5.66 -3.71
N LEU A 117 -20.14 -6.26 -4.19
CA LEU A 117 -19.88 -6.47 -5.61
C LEU A 117 -20.19 -7.91 -6.02
N PHE A 118 -19.67 -8.85 -5.23
CA PHE A 118 -19.88 -10.29 -5.36
C PHE A 118 -20.22 -10.86 -3.97
N PRO A 119 -21.47 -11.33 -3.76
CA PRO A 119 -21.96 -11.79 -2.45
C PRO A 119 -21.37 -13.15 -2.04
N PRO A 120 -21.55 -13.58 -0.78
CA PRO A 120 -21.25 -14.95 -0.37
C PRO A 120 -21.94 -15.99 -1.26
N TYR A 121 -21.19 -17.02 -1.66
CA TYR A 121 -21.67 -18.09 -2.52
C TYR A 121 -21.76 -19.41 -1.74
N PRO A 122 -22.92 -20.05 -1.60
CA PRO A 122 -23.04 -21.34 -0.91
C PRO A 122 -22.38 -22.46 -1.73
N VAL A 123 -21.50 -23.24 -1.10
CA VAL A 123 -20.91 -24.43 -1.72
C VAL A 123 -21.94 -25.55 -1.66
N PRO A 124 -22.21 -26.28 -2.76
CA PRO A 124 -23.16 -27.38 -2.72
C PRO A 124 -22.80 -28.45 -1.68
N GLU A 125 -23.79 -28.90 -0.92
CA GLU A 125 -23.62 -30.00 0.04
C GLU A 125 -23.04 -31.23 -0.67
N GLY A 126 -22.03 -31.84 -0.06
CA GLY A 126 -21.35 -33.00 -0.61
C GLY A 126 -20.24 -32.70 -1.62
N PHE A 127 -19.97 -31.42 -1.94
CA PHE A 127 -18.78 -31.03 -2.69
C PHE A 127 -17.52 -31.59 -2.03
N SER A 128 -16.60 -32.13 -2.83
CA SER A 128 -15.35 -32.72 -2.35
C SER A 128 -14.22 -32.44 -3.32
N LYS A 129 -12.99 -32.40 -2.81
CA LYS A 129 -11.78 -32.23 -3.62
C LYS A 129 -11.02 -33.54 -3.79
N PRO A 130 -10.26 -33.72 -4.88
CA PRO A 130 -9.38 -34.89 -5.04
C PRO A 130 -8.43 -35.06 -3.84
N GLY A 131 -8.35 -36.27 -3.30
CA GLY A 131 -7.48 -36.60 -2.16
C GLY A 131 -8.01 -36.19 -0.77
N ARG A 132 -9.18 -35.54 -0.69
CA ARG A 132 -9.88 -35.23 0.57
C ARG A 132 -10.94 -36.29 0.87
N THR A 133 -11.11 -36.64 2.14
CA THR A 133 -12.15 -37.60 2.59
C THR A 133 -13.40 -36.91 3.13
N ASP A 134 -13.25 -35.68 3.62
CA ASP A 134 -14.32 -34.82 4.06
C ASP A 134 -14.98 -34.08 2.88
N LYS A 135 -16.14 -33.51 3.15
CA LYS A 135 -17.01 -32.89 2.14
C LYS A 135 -17.66 -31.62 2.70
N ALA A 136 -18.09 -30.75 1.80
CA ALA A 136 -18.85 -29.56 2.16
C ALA A 136 -20.14 -29.94 2.90
N GLY A 137 -20.32 -29.36 4.09
CA GLY A 137 -21.59 -29.40 4.82
C GLY A 137 -22.60 -28.38 4.27
N LYS A 138 -23.79 -28.35 4.88
CA LYS A 138 -24.91 -27.49 4.45
C LYS A 138 -24.63 -25.98 4.56
N ASP A 139 -23.75 -25.59 5.45
CA ASP A 139 -23.46 -24.18 5.77
C ASP A 139 -22.06 -23.74 5.30
N LEU A 140 -21.45 -24.47 4.36
CA LEU A 140 -20.17 -24.06 3.78
C LEU A 140 -20.37 -23.00 2.70
N TYR A 141 -19.59 -21.92 2.78
CA TYR A 141 -19.55 -20.86 1.78
C TYR A 141 -18.19 -20.85 1.09
N ALA A 142 -18.20 -20.43 -0.18
CA ALA A 142 -17.00 -20.26 -0.95
C ALA A 142 -16.17 -19.09 -0.41
N ILE A 143 -14.86 -19.19 -0.60
CA ILE A 143 -13.91 -18.14 -0.26
C ILE A 143 -13.61 -17.35 -1.53
N MET A 144 -13.83 -16.04 -1.48
CA MET A 144 -13.44 -15.19 -2.59
C MET A 144 -11.92 -15.02 -2.64
N HIS A 145 -11.33 -15.22 -3.82
CA HIS A 145 -9.90 -15.02 -4.04
C HIS A 145 -9.66 -14.69 -5.52
N GLN A 146 -8.92 -13.61 -5.83
CA GLN A 146 -8.64 -13.18 -7.20
C GLN A 146 -7.27 -12.52 -7.27
N ARG A 147 -6.58 -12.58 -8.42
CA ARG A 147 -5.41 -11.72 -8.70
C ARG A 147 -5.65 -10.67 -9.77
N MET A 148 -6.89 -10.54 -10.21
CA MET A 148 -7.34 -9.55 -11.19
C MET A 148 -8.76 -9.09 -10.85
N GLY A 149 -8.93 -7.78 -10.66
CA GLY A 149 -10.21 -7.20 -10.27
C GLY A 149 -10.99 -6.47 -11.36
N PHE A 150 -10.30 -5.94 -12.38
CA PHE A 150 -10.89 -5.07 -13.39
C PHE A 150 -10.35 -5.33 -14.80
N TYR A 151 -11.19 -5.07 -15.80
CA TYR A 151 -10.81 -5.03 -17.21
C TYR A 151 -11.67 -4.02 -17.95
N THR A 152 -11.03 -3.06 -18.62
CA THR A 152 -11.71 -2.14 -19.55
C THR A 152 -11.61 -2.68 -20.97
N ALA A 153 -12.74 -3.08 -21.55
CA ALA A 153 -12.81 -3.60 -22.91
C ALA A 153 -12.73 -2.49 -23.96
N LYS A 154 -12.32 -2.83 -25.19
CA LYS A 154 -12.25 -1.86 -26.31
C LYS A 154 -13.59 -1.19 -26.63
N ASN A 155 -14.71 -1.84 -26.33
CA ASN A 155 -16.04 -1.26 -26.49
C ASN A 155 -16.44 -0.29 -25.35
N GLY A 156 -15.51 0.02 -24.45
CA GLY A 156 -15.68 1.01 -23.37
C GLY A 156 -16.33 0.46 -22.10
N LYS A 157 -16.74 -0.81 -22.05
CA LYS A 157 -17.31 -1.42 -20.84
C LYS A 157 -16.24 -1.71 -19.80
N LEU A 158 -16.54 -1.38 -18.54
CA LEU A 158 -15.75 -1.81 -17.39
C LEU A 158 -16.30 -3.12 -16.84
N LEU A 159 -15.51 -4.18 -16.93
CA LEU A 159 -15.78 -5.45 -16.26
C LEU A 159 -15.09 -5.45 -14.89
N THR A 160 -15.79 -5.94 -13.88
CA THR A 160 -15.18 -6.37 -12.62
C THR A 160 -15.29 -7.87 -12.47
N ILE A 161 -14.27 -8.49 -11.88
CA ILE A 161 -14.06 -9.93 -11.87
C ILE A 161 -13.90 -10.43 -10.43
N GLY A 162 -14.50 -11.59 -10.16
CA GLY A 162 -14.44 -12.30 -8.89
C GLY A 162 -14.12 -13.77 -9.08
N TYR A 163 -13.70 -14.51 -8.05
CA TYR A 163 -13.59 -15.97 -8.12
C TYR A 163 -13.96 -16.58 -6.78
N TYR A 164 -14.69 -17.68 -6.84
CA TYR A 164 -15.15 -18.45 -5.69
C TYR A 164 -14.35 -19.75 -5.61
N GLY A 165 -13.43 -19.81 -4.65
CA GLY A 165 -12.72 -21.02 -4.26
C GLY A 165 -13.43 -21.75 -3.13
N VAL A 166 -13.01 -22.99 -2.85
CA VAL A 166 -13.57 -23.77 -1.72
C VAL A 166 -12.46 -24.06 -0.74
N ALA A 167 -12.69 -23.81 0.55
CA ALA A 167 -11.85 -24.30 1.63
C ALA A 167 -12.74 -25.16 2.54
N LEU A 168 -12.46 -26.46 2.63
CA LEU A 168 -13.24 -27.40 3.44
C LEU A 168 -12.92 -27.27 4.94
N ASP A 169 -11.75 -26.74 5.28
CA ASP A 169 -11.34 -26.37 6.64
C ASP A 169 -10.41 -25.14 6.60
N ALA A 170 -10.02 -24.63 7.77
CA ALA A 170 -9.22 -23.41 7.90
C ALA A 170 -7.80 -23.47 7.30
N LYS A 171 -7.27 -24.68 7.03
CA LYS A 171 -5.96 -24.92 6.41
C LYS A 171 -6.07 -25.30 4.93
N ASP A 172 -7.29 -25.54 4.44
CA ASP A 172 -7.53 -25.85 3.04
C ASP A 172 -7.34 -24.60 2.16
N SER A 173 -6.93 -24.83 0.92
CA SER A 173 -6.56 -23.77 -0.02
C SER A 173 -7.70 -23.52 -1.02
N PRO A 174 -8.24 -22.30 -1.11
CA PRO A 174 -9.30 -21.99 -2.07
C PRO A 174 -8.80 -21.79 -3.51
N ASN A 175 -7.48 -21.66 -3.71
CA ASN A 175 -6.82 -21.48 -5.00
C ASN A 175 -5.96 -22.70 -5.38
N ASP A 176 -6.49 -23.90 -5.14
CA ASP A 176 -5.87 -25.18 -5.49
C ASP A 176 -6.25 -25.70 -6.88
N GLY A 177 -7.11 -24.97 -7.60
CA GLY A 177 -7.64 -25.36 -8.92
C GLY A 177 -8.92 -26.19 -8.86
N TYR A 178 -9.47 -26.42 -7.65
CA TYR A 178 -10.69 -27.19 -7.43
C TYR A 178 -11.79 -26.33 -6.78
N GLY A 179 -11.93 -25.08 -7.23
CA GLY A 179 -13.00 -24.19 -6.75
C GLY A 179 -14.30 -24.33 -7.52
N VAL A 180 -15.13 -23.31 -7.40
CA VAL A 180 -16.40 -23.20 -8.14
C VAL A 180 -16.17 -22.59 -9.52
N GLY A 181 -15.56 -21.40 -9.55
CA GLY A 181 -15.31 -20.68 -10.79
C GLY A 181 -15.20 -19.18 -10.63
N ARG A 182 -14.86 -18.54 -11.75
CA ARG A 182 -14.68 -17.10 -11.90
C ARG A 182 -15.98 -16.45 -12.35
N VAL A 183 -16.34 -15.35 -11.70
CA VAL A 183 -17.51 -14.53 -11.99
C VAL A 183 -17.12 -13.16 -12.53
N VAL A 184 -18.04 -12.54 -13.26
CA VAL A 184 -17.90 -11.24 -13.89
C VAL A 184 -19.22 -10.48 -13.83
N ARG A 185 -19.15 -9.16 -13.72
CA ARG A 185 -20.28 -8.26 -13.98
C ARG A 185 -19.77 -6.95 -14.55
N GLU A 186 -20.66 -6.20 -15.20
CA GLU A 186 -20.35 -4.85 -15.68
C GLU A 186 -20.59 -3.82 -14.58
N ILE A 187 -19.67 -2.86 -14.47
CA ILE A 187 -19.93 -1.58 -13.80
C ILE A 187 -20.32 -0.58 -14.90
N LYS A 188 -21.51 -0.01 -14.82
CA LYS A 188 -22.05 0.91 -15.83
C LYS A 188 -21.64 2.35 -15.53
N LYS A 189 -21.78 3.24 -16.52
CA LYS A 189 -21.40 4.65 -16.41
C LYS A 189 -22.15 5.41 -15.31
N ASP A 190 -23.37 4.98 -14.99
CA ASP A 190 -24.20 5.53 -13.91
C ASP A 190 -23.85 4.97 -12.52
N GLY A 191 -22.82 4.13 -12.41
CA GLY A 191 -22.41 3.46 -11.19
C GLY A 191 -23.20 2.19 -10.85
N SER A 192 -24.28 1.89 -11.57
CA SER A 192 -25.07 0.67 -11.34
C SER A 192 -24.35 -0.58 -11.87
N PHE A 193 -24.69 -1.73 -11.32
CA PHE A 193 -24.08 -3.00 -11.71
C PHE A 193 -24.99 -3.82 -12.64
N GLY A 194 -24.41 -4.41 -13.67
CA GLY A 194 -25.04 -5.50 -14.43
C GLY A 194 -25.22 -6.77 -13.57
N PRO A 195 -26.01 -7.75 -14.01
CA PRO A 195 -26.13 -9.03 -13.30
C PRO A 195 -24.79 -9.76 -13.17
N ILE A 196 -24.68 -10.64 -12.17
CA ILE A 196 -23.51 -11.50 -11.99
C ILE A 196 -23.61 -12.70 -12.95
N TYR A 197 -22.52 -13.01 -13.63
CA TYR A 197 -22.38 -14.17 -14.49
C TYR A 197 -21.12 -14.94 -14.14
N PHE A 198 -21.11 -16.27 -14.32
CA PHE A 198 -19.85 -16.99 -14.44
C PHE A 198 -19.19 -16.66 -15.78
N ILE A 199 -17.90 -16.31 -15.76
CA ILE A 199 -17.10 -16.20 -16.98
C ILE A 199 -16.42 -17.53 -17.31
N ARG A 200 -16.07 -18.30 -16.28
CA ARG A 200 -15.40 -19.60 -16.40
C ARG A 200 -15.64 -20.45 -15.15
N PHE A 201 -15.95 -21.72 -15.32
CA PHE A 201 -16.06 -22.69 -14.22
C PHE A 201 -14.76 -23.48 -14.06
N ASN A 202 -14.44 -23.92 -12.84
CA ASN A 202 -13.48 -25.02 -12.67
C ASN A 202 -14.14 -26.34 -13.09
N SER A 203 -13.36 -27.27 -13.63
CA SER A 203 -13.85 -28.61 -14.01
C SER A 203 -14.40 -29.41 -12.84
N SER A 204 -13.95 -29.11 -11.61
CA SER A 204 -14.44 -29.78 -10.40
C SER A 204 -15.87 -29.42 -9.99
N PHE A 205 -16.46 -28.36 -10.57
CA PHE A 205 -17.78 -27.88 -10.19
C PHE A 205 -18.87 -28.34 -11.16
N ASP A 206 -19.97 -28.92 -10.63
CA ASP A 206 -21.15 -29.23 -11.43
C ASP A 206 -21.91 -27.93 -11.76
N GLN A 207 -21.80 -27.49 -13.01
CA GLN A 207 -22.42 -26.27 -13.51
C GLN A 207 -23.95 -26.27 -13.40
N LYS A 208 -24.60 -27.43 -13.25
CA LYS A 208 -26.05 -27.51 -13.00
C LYS A 208 -26.45 -26.96 -11.64
N LEU A 209 -25.50 -26.92 -10.69
CA LEU A 209 -25.67 -26.37 -9.34
C LEU A 209 -25.29 -24.87 -9.27
N ALA A 210 -24.94 -24.25 -10.40
CA ALA A 210 -24.60 -22.83 -10.45
C ALA A 210 -25.82 -21.94 -10.16
N ILE A 211 -25.70 -21.02 -9.20
CA ILE A 211 -26.77 -20.04 -8.91
C ILE A 211 -26.74 -18.82 -9.85
N TYR A 212 -25.61 -18.57 -10.52
CA TYR A 212 -25.47 -17.54 -11.55
C TYR A 212 -25.36 -18.18 -12.93
N PRO A 213 -25.93 -17.57 -13.98
CA PRO A 213 -25.79 -18.08 -15.34
C PRO A 213 -24.38 -17.83 -15.90
N LEU A 214 -23.99 -18.60 -16.92
CA LEU A 214 -22.80 -18.33 -17.72
C LEU A 214 -22.97 -17.02 -18.51
N TYR A 215 -21.90 -16.23 -18.66
CA TYR A 215 -21.91 -14.90 -19.29
C TYR A 215 -22.53 -14.89 -20.70
N THR A 216 -22.42 -16.00 -21.44
CA THR A 216 -23.00 -16.18 -22.78
C THR A 216 -24.54 -16.13 -22.78
N LYS A 217 -25.19 -16.28 -21.62
CA LYS A 217 -26.64 -16.13 -21.46
C LYS A 217 -27.10 -14.68 -21.33
N SER A 218 -26.18 -13.72 -21.18
CA SER A 218 -26.53 -12.30 -21.16
C SER A 218 -27.17 -11.87 -22.48
N LYS A 219 -28.20 -11.02 -22.38
CA LYS A 219 -28.84 -10.39 -23.55
C LYS A 219 -28.02 -9.22 -24.08
N ASP A 220 -27.14 -8.64 -23.26
CA ASP A 220 -26.23 -7.58 -23.69
C ASP A 220 -25.06 -8.18 -24.49
N LYS A 221 -25.13 -8.01 -25.82
CA LYS A 221 -24.11 -8.54 -26.74
C LYS A 221 -22.77 -7.84 -26.60
N ALA A 222 -22.75 -6.56 -26.22
CA ALA A 222 -21.50 -5.84 -25.98
C ALA A 222 -20.81 -6.35 -24.70
N PHE A 223 -21.57 -6.70 -23.67
CA PHE A 223 -21.04 -7.36 -22.46
C PHE A 223 -20.46 -8.74 -22.77
N VAL A 224 -21.18 -9.56 -23.55
CA VAL A 224 -20.67 -10.88 -23.98
C VAL A 224 -19.37 -10.73 -24.78
N GLN A 225 -19.31 -9.74 -25.67
CA GLN A 225 -18.10 -9.47 -26.45
C GLN A 225 -16.93 -9.02 -25.55
N ALA A 226 -17.18 -8.16 -24.57
CA ALA A 226 -16.15 -7.72 -23.61
C ALA A 226 -15.58 -8.90 -22.80
N CYS A 227 -16.43 -9.85 -22.38
CA CYS A 227 -15.98 -11.05 -21.67
C CYS A 227 -15.12 -11.97 -22.55
N LYS A 228 -15.47 -12.13 -23.83
CA LYS A 228 -14.64 -12.87 -24.81
C LYS A 228 -13.30 -12.19 -25.03
N GLU A 229 -13.32 -10.88 -25.24
CA GLU A 229 -12.12 -10.07 -25.45
C GLU A 229 -11.12 -10.22 -24.28
N LEU A 230 -11.61 -10.17 -23.04
CA LEU A 230 -10.82 -10.44 -21.84
C LEU A 230 -10.13 -11.81 -21.90
N MET A 231 -10.89 -12.88 -22.20
CA MET A 231 -10.35 -14.24 -22.26
C MET A 231 -9.38 -14.49 -23.41
N GLU A 232 -9.34 -13.60 -24.40
CA GLU A 232 -8.37 -13.63 -25.50
C GLU A 232 -7.04 -12.94 -25.14
N GLN A 233 -6.95 -12.26 -23.99
CA GLN A 233 -5.73 -11.54 -23.58
C GLN A 233 -4.79 -12.44 -22.75
N PRO A 234 -3.62 -12.86 -23.26
CA PRO A 234 -2.72 -13.78 -22.56
C PRO A 234 -2.25 -13.24 -21.20
N LEU A 235 -1.91 -11.95 -21.13
CA LEU A 235 -1.48 -11.29 -19.89
C LEU A 235 -2.58 -11.23 -18.82
N GLN A 236 -3.85 -11.21 -19.23
CA GLN A 236 -4.97 -11.25 -18.30
C GLN A 236 -5.22 -12.69 -17.83
N MET A 237 -5.14 -13.67 -18.73
CA MET A 237 -5.24 -15.09 -18.39
C MET A 237 -4.10 -15.53 -17.46
N GLN A 238 -2.89 -14.99 -17.62
CA GLN A 238 -1.78 -15.29 -16.71
C GLN A 238 -2.09 -14.90 -15.25
N GLN A 239 -2.95 -13.90 -15.01
CA GLN A 239 -3.40 -13.53 -13.66
C GLN A 239 -4.39 -14.54 -13.07
N TRP A 240 -4.91 -15.49 -13.85
CA TRP A 240 -5.90 -16.46 -13.41
C TRP A 240 -5.29 -17.81 -12.99
N VAL A 241 -3.99 -18.02 -13.23
CA VAL A 241 -3.31 -19.31 -13.09
C VAL A 241 -3.41 -19.94 -11.69
N GLU A 242 -3.51 -19.12 -10.65
CA GLU A 242 -3.58 -19.63 -9.28
C GLU A 242 -4.89 -20.37 -9.03
N GLU A 243 -5.99 -19.80 -9.51
CA GLU A 243 -7.34 -20.27 -9.23
C GLU A 243 -7.91 -21.17 -10.35
N ALA A 244 -7.41 -21.02 -11.57
CA ALA A 244 -7.80 -21.86 -12.70
C ALA A 244 -7.41 -23.32 -12.51
N ASP A 245 -8.06 -24.19 -13.29
CA ASP A 245 -7.65 -25.59 -13.43
C ASP A 245 -6.17 -25.66 -13.83
N ARG A 246 -5.44 -26.67 -13.34
CA ARG A 246 -3.97 -26.74 -13.50
C ARG A 246 -3.53 -26.91 -14.95
N ASP A 247 -4.40 -27.44 -15.79
CA ASP A 247 -4.22 -27.70 -17.22
C ASP A 247 -5.09 -26.79 -18.09
N ASP A 248 -5.57 -25.67 -17.55
CA ASP A 248 -6.44 -24.74 -18.25
C ASP A 248 -5.77 -24.18 -19.53
N PRO A 249 -6.34 -24.45 -20.72
CA PRO A 249 -5.71 -24.08 -21.99
C PRO A 249 -5.70 -22.56 -22.26
N LEU A 250 -6.42 -21.76 -21.49
CA LEU A 250 -6.35 -20.29 -21.59
C LEU A 250 -5.12 -19.71 -20.92
N ILE A 251 -4.50 -20.45 -19.99
CA ILE A 251 -3.34 -19.99 -19.24
C ILE A 251 -2.08 -20.17 -20.11
N PRO A 252 -1.33 -19.10 -20.41
CA PRO A 252 -0.14 -19.21 -21.27
C PRO A 252 1.02 -19.97 -20.60
N TYR A 253 1.19 -19.79 -19.30
CA TYR A 253 2.24 -20.44 -18.51
C TYR A 253 1.65 -21.04 -17.23
N ASN A 254 1.59 -22.37 -17.18
CA ASN A 254 0.78 -23.15 -16.24
C ASN A 254 1.37 -23.32 -14.84
N ARG A 255 2.66 -22.98 -14.63
CA ARG A 255 3.20 -23.01 -13.27
C ARG A 255 2.47 -21.94 -12.45
N PRO A 256 1.86 -22.27 -11.30
CA PRO A 256 0.99 -21.36 -10.54
C PRO A 256 1.79 -20.36 -9.70
N LEU A 257 2.63 -19.59 -10.38
CA LEU A 257 3.33 -18.44 -9.84
C LEU A 257 2.31 -17.39 -9.40
N LYS A 258 2.65 -16.67 -8.34
CA LYS A 258 1.67 -15.96 -7.52
C LYS A 258 1.61 -14.48 -7.86
N ALA A 259 0.39 -13.95 -8.00
CA ALA A 259 0.07 -12.54 -8.14
C ALA A 259 0.79 -11.84 -9.31
N PHE A 260 0.61 -12.38 -10.53
CA PHE A 260 1.18 -11.80 -11.74
C PHE A 260 0.85 -10.30 -11.88
N ALA A 261 1.85 -9.49 -12.17
CA ALA A 261 1.74 -8.10 -12.61
C ALA A 261 2.70 -7.89 -13.79
N TYR A 262 2.49 -6.82 -14.56
CA TYR A 262 3.34 -6.52 -15.70
C TYR A 262 3.27 -5.05 -16.11
N TYR A 263 4.28 -4.63 -16.87
CA TYR A 263 4.27 -3.42 -17.69
C TYR A 263 4.96 -3.66 -19.04
N THR A 264 4.70 -2.77 -19.99
CA THR A 264 5.25 -2.81 -21.35
C THR A 264 6.39 -1.80 -21.49
N LEU A 265 7.55 -2.27 -21.95
CA LEU A 265 8.76 -1.47 -22.24
C LEU A 265 8.59 -0.66 -23.53
N ASP A 266 9.51 0.30 -23.76
CA ASP A 266 9.48 1.17 -24.95
C ASP A 266 9.62 0.40 -26.26
N ASN A 267 10.35 -0.71 -26.22
CA ASN A 267 10.51 -1.61 -27.36
C ASN A 267 9.30 -2.55 -27.59
N GLY A 268 8.27 -2.48 -26.74
CA GLY A 268 7.08 -3.32 -26.81
C GLY A 268 7.19 -4.68 -26.11
N ASP A 269 8.35 -5.03 -25.55
CA ASP A 269 8.51 -6.21 -24.71
C ASP A 269 7.77 -6.02 -23.38
N VAL A 270 7.32 -7.11 -22.78
CA VAL A 270 6.58 -7.09 -21.52
C VAL A 270 7.44 -7.67 -20.40
N VAL A 271 7.62 -6.91 -19.32
CA VAL A 271 8.22 -7.42 -18.09
C VAL A 271 7.12 -7.99 -17.22
N GLY A 272 7.20 -9.28 -16.95
CA GLY A 272 6.31 -9.98 -16.02
C GLY A 272 6.94 -10.09 -14.64
N MET A 273 6.13 -9.91 -13.59
CA MET A 273 6.56 -10.07 -12.21
C MET A 273 5.54 -10.82 -11.38
N TRP A 274 6.04 -11.53 -10.37
CA TRP A 274 5.25 -12.30 -9.40
C TRP A 274 5.80 -12.08 -7.99
N LYS A 275 5.15 -12.64 -6.98
CA LYS A 275 5.69 -12.69 -5.61
C LYS A 275 7.15 -13.17 -5.57
N HIS A 276 7.88 -12.78 -4.53
CA HIS A 276 9.32 -13.00 -4.36
C HIS A 276 10.18 -12.26 -5.40
N ALA A 277 9.61 -11.22 -6.03
CA ALA A 277 10.15 -10.55 -7.20
C ALA A 277 10.64 -11.53 -8.28
N LEU A 278 9.94 -12.66 -8.48
CA LEU A 278 10.19 -13.48 -9.65
C LEU A 278 9.86 -12.66 -10.89
N THR A 279 10.68 -12.75 -11.93
CA THR A 279 10.58 -11.94 -13.13
C THR A 279 10.92 -12.74 -14.38
N SER A 280 10.30 -12.39 -15.50
CA SER A 280 10.66 -12.84 -16.85
C SER A 280 10.24 -11.79 -17.88
N VAL A 281 10.73 -11.92 -19.11
CA VAL A 281 10.40 -11.01 -20.22
C VAL A 281 9.66 -11.77 -21.30
N SER A 282 8.61 -11.18 -21.86
CA SER A 282 7.86 -11.71 -23.00
C SER A 282 8.00 -10.79 -24.21
N LYS A 283 8.30 -11.38 -25.37
CA LYS A 283 8.41 -10.68 -26.66
C LYS A 283 7.15 -10.83 -27.54
N ASP A 284 6.13 -11.51 -27.01
CA ASP A 284 4.91 -11.89 -27.75
C ASP A 284 3.62 -11.60 -26.96
N LYS A 285 3.68 -10.59 -26.08
CA LYS A 285 2.56 -10.10 -25.26
C LYS A 285 2.01 -11.17 -24.31
N GLY A 286 2.91 -11.88 -23.64
CA GLY A 286 2.61 -12.84 -22.60
C GLY A 286 2.18 -14.22 -23.09
N LYS A 287 2.37 -14.56 -24.37
CA LYS A 287 2.09 -15.91 -24.88
C LYS A 287 3.20 -16.89 -24.49
N SER A 288 4.44 -16.39 -24.45
CA SER A 288 5.60 -17.12 -23.95
C SER A 288 6.52 -16.19 -23.15
N TRP A 289 7.39 -16.81 -22.34
CA TRP A 289 8.35 -16.14 -21.47
C TRP A 289 9.76 -16.56 -21.89
N ALA A 290 10.68 -15.61 -21.95
CA ALA A 290 12.05 -15.82 -22.45
C ALA A 290 12.83 -16.87 -21.63
N TYR A 291 12.48 -17.04 -20.36
CA TYR A 291 13.03 -18.04 -19.45
C TYR A 291 12.05 -18.31 -18.30
N ASP A 292 12.27 -19.42 -17.59
CA ASP A 292 11.53 -19.75 -16.36
C ASP A 292 11.69 -18.63 -15.33
N PRO A 293 10.63 -18.04 -14.77
CA PRO A 293 10.77 -16.86 -13.91
C PRO A 293 11.70 -17.09 -12.71
N LEU A 294 12.71 -16.21 -12.57
CA LEU A 294 13.73 -16.23 -11.52
C LEU A 294 13.62 -14.97 -10.66
N ARG A 295 14.17 -14.99 -9.44
CA ARG A 295 14.23 -13.78 -8.59
C ARG A 295 15.02 -12.68 -9.30
N ALA A 296 14.43 -11.49 -9.36
CA ALA A 296 15.05 -10.28 -9.88
C ALA A 296 16.33 -9.97 -9.07
N PRO A 297 17.53 -9.92 -9.69
CA PRO A 297 18.76 -9.67 -8.98
C PRO A 297 18.72 -8.37 -8.16
N GLY A 298 19.19 -8.42 -6.92
CA GLY A 298 19.26 -7.27 -6.01
C GLY A 298 17.94 -6.87 -5.33
N PHE A 299 16.77 -7.28 -5.86
CA PHE A 299 15.50 -7.00 -5.20
C PHE A 299 15.38 -7.84 -3.93
N VAL A 300 15.21 -7.17 -2.79
CA VAL A 300 14.76 -7.80 -1.54
C VAL A 300 13.24 -7.81 -1.55
N ASN A 301 12.62 -8.98 -1.75
CA ASN A 301 11.16 -9.10 -1.70
C ASN A 301 10.75 -10.55 -1.36
N SER A 302 9.64 -10.66 -0.66
CA SER A 302 9.10 -11.93 -0.19
C SER A 302 7.65 -12.15 -0.66
N ASN A 303 6.80 -12.65 0.23
CA ASN A 303 5.48 -13.21 -0.11
C ASN A 303 4.35 -12.17 -0.21
N ALA A 304 4.63 -10.87 -0.02
CA ALA A 304 3.62 -9.82 0.10
C ALA A 304 3.32 -9.05 -1.22
N LYS A 305 3.66 -9.65 -2.37
CA LYS A 305 3.60 -9.08 -3.73
C LYS A 305 4.68 -8.03 -4.02
N ILE A 306 4.82 -7.78 -5.32
CA ILE A 306 5.48 -6.62 -5.93
C ILE A 306 4.54 -6.14 -7.03
N TRP A 307 4.41 -4.83 -7.16
CA TRP A 307 3.70 -4.16 -8.24
C TRP A 307 4.71 -3.39 -9.08
N GLY A 308 4.49 -3.31 -10.39
CA GLY A 308 5.29 -2.48 -11.28
C GLY A 308 4.42 -1.84 -12.35
N GLN A 309 4.77 -0.62 -12.72
CA GLN A 309 4.10 0.11 -13.79
C GLN A 309 5.01 1.14 -14.46
N ARG A 310 4.61 1.56 -15.65
CA ARG A 310 5.08 2.80 -16.25
C ARG A 310 4.44 4.01 -15.55
N THR A 311 5.21 5.09 -15.38
CA THR A 311 4.77 6.37 -14.81
C THR A 311 4.49 7.40 -15.91
N SER A 312 3.78 8.47 -15.58
CA SER A 312 3.32 9.50 -16.54
C SER A 312 4.47 10.30 -17.18
N ASP A 313 5.64 10.30 -16.56
CA ASP A 313 6.90 10.87 -17.08
C ASP A 313 7.70 9.88 -17.96
N ASN A 314 7.07 8.79 -18.39
CA ASN A 314 7.65 7.70 -19.20
C ASN A 314 8.78 6.90 -18.54
N ARG A 315 8.95 7.03 -17.22
CA ARG A 315 9.81 6.14 -16.42
C ARG A 315 9.01 4.93 -15.94
N PHE A 316 9.63 4.13 -15.08
CA PHE A 316 9.03 2.95 -14.46
C PHE A 316 9.22 2.98 -12.96
N ALA A 317 8.25 2.42 -12.24
CA ALA A 317 8.30 2.27 -10.80
C ALA A 317 7.90 0.85 -10.40
N THR A 318 8.50 0.34 -9.32
CA THR A 318 8.06 -0.87 -8.61
C THR A 318 7.73 -0.54 -7.17
N VAL A 319 6.60 -1.04 -6.68
CA VAL A 319 6.12 -0.85 -5.30
C VAL A 319 6.05 -2.21 -4.61
N TYR A 320 6.74 -2.34 -3.48
CA TYR A 320 6.89 -3.62 -2.78
C TYR A 320 7.31 -3.43 -1.32
N ASN A 321 7.26 -4.52 -0.55
CA ASN A 321 7.94 -4.59 0.74
C ASN A 321 9.41 -5.00 0.49
N PRO A 322 10.39 -4.12 0.78
CA PRO A 322 11.81 -4.40 0.56
C PRO A 322 12.40 -5.25 1.69
N SER A 323 11.70 -6.31 2.08
CA SER A 323 11.91 -7.06 3.33
C SER A 323 11.32 -8.48 3.23
N GLU A 324 11.74 -9.35 4.14
CA GLU A 324 11.05 -10.62 4.42
C GLU A 324 9.81 -10.42 5.31
N PHE A 325 9.76 -9.29 6.03
CA PHE A 325 8.57 -8.79 6.70
C PHE A 325 7.70 -7.97 5.74
N ARG A 326 6.45 -7.66 6.12
CA ARG A 326 5.52 -6.88 5.27
C ARG A 326 5.56 -5.39 5.59
N TRP A 327 6.73 -4.86 5.92
CA TRP A 327 7.00 -3.44 6.09
C TRP A 327 8.45 -3.10 5.69
N PRO A 328 8.72 -1.82 5.36
CA PRO A 328 7.75 -0.79 4.96
C PRO A 328 7.09 -1.14 3.62
N LEU A 329 6.20 -0.27 3.12
CA LEU A 329 5.89 -0.20 1.70
C LEU A 329 6.80 0.84 1.03
N ALA A 330 7.54 0.43 0.00
CA ALA A 330 8.55 1.24 -0.65
C ALA A 330 8.39 1.27 -2.17
N VAL A 331 9.06 2.22 -2.82
CA VAL A 331 9.13 2.38 -4.28
C VAL A 331 10.57 2.44 -4.78
N SER A 332 10.83 1.78 -5.90
CA SER A 332 12.06 1.92 -6.68
C SER A 332 11.72 2.40 -8.09
N THR A 333 12.54 3.27 -8.67
CA THR A 333 12.38 3.86 -10.00
C THR A 333 13.45 3.39 -10.97
N SER A 334 13.08 3.41 -12.25
CA SER A 334 13.93 3.00 -13.37
C SER A 334 13.63 3.86 -14.59
N ASN A 335 14.66 4.17 -15.38
CA ASN A 335 14.52 4.88 -16.66
C ASN A 335 14.14 3.94 -17.82
N ASP A 336 14.57 2.68 -17.75
CA ASP A 336 14.46 1.71 -18.85
C ASP A 336 13.47 0.56 -18.54
N GLY A 337 12.94 0.52 -17.33
CA GLY A 337 12.05 -0.56 -16.87
C GLY A 337 12.79 -1.86 -16.54
N LEU A 338 14.12 -1.85 -16.49
CA LEU A 338 14.94 -3.02 -16.19
C LEU A 338 15.92 -2.74 -15.04
N THR A 339 16.59 -1.59 -15.05
CA THR A 339 17.59 -1.21 -14.07
C THR A 339 17.01 -0.22 -13.06
N TYR A 340 16.78 -0.68 -11.84
CA TYR A 340 16.24 0.10 -10.73
C TYR A 340 17.35 0.60 -9.80
N THR A 341 17.31 1.88 -9.42
CA THR A 341 18.49 2.56 -8.85
C THR A 341 18.30 3.18 -7.47
N ASP A 342 17.06 3.40 -7.04
CA ASP A 342 16.71 4.02 -5.76
C ASP A 342 15.72 3.13 -4.98
N LEU A 343 15.54 3.44 -3.70
CA LEU A 343 14.55 2.78 -2.83
C LEU A 343 14.04 3.80 -1.81
N LEU A 344 12.79 4.22 -1.99
CA LEU A 344 12.14 5.30 -1.24
C LEU A 344 10.90 4.80 -0.50
N LEU A 345 10.56 5.43 0.62
CA LEU A 345 9.42 5.10 1.45
C LEU A 345 8.12 5.66 0.85
N ILE A 346 7.09 4.80 0.76
CA ILE A 346 5.69 5.22 0.55
C ILE A 346 4.97 5.26 1.89
N ASN A 347 4.94 4.13 2.60
CA ASN A 347 4.27 4.01 3.89
C ASN A 347 5.15 3.23 4.88
N GLY A 348 5.51 3.90 5.97
CA GLY A 348 6.32 3.35 7.06
C GLY A 348 5.56 3.22 8.37
N GLU A 349 4.25 3.38 8.35
CA GLU A 349 3.38 3.24 9.53
C GLU A 349 2.74 1.86 9.54
N ILE A 350 2.61 1.28 10.73
CA ILE A 350 1.91 0.02 10.96
C ILE A 350 0.83 0.29 12.00
N THR A 351 -0.43 0.13 11.59
CA THR A 351 -1.54 0.23 12.52
C THR A 351 -1.51 -0.91 13.53
N THR A 352 -2.06 -0.71 14.72
CA THR A 352 -2.35 -1.85 15.59
C THR A 352 -3.31 -2.78 14.86
N MET A 353 -2.99 -4.09 14.78
CA MET A 353 -3.96 -5.07 14.30
C MET A 353 -5.03 -5.22 15.37
N ARG A 354 -6.20 -4.63 15.16
CA ARG A 354 -7.23 -4.54 16.21
C ARG A 354 -7.92 -5.88 16.40
N TYR A 355 -8.04 -6.66 15.32
CA TYR A 355 -8.73 -7.93 15.33
C TYR A 355 -7.83 -9.09 14.93
N GLY A 356 -7.78 -10.13 15.76
CA GLY A 356 -7.08 -11.37 15.45
C GLY A 356 -7.77 -12.14 14.32
N GLY A 357 -7.03 -13.01 13.63
CA GLY A 357 -7.62 -13.83 12.58
C GLY A 357 -6.62 -14.66 11.78
N ASN A 358 -7.11 -15.80 11.27
CA ASN A 358 -6.32 -16.75 10.50
C ASN A 358 -5.51 -16.06 9.38
N TYR A 359 -4.19 -16.32 9.36
CA TYR A 359 -3.21 -15.77 8.42
C TYR A 359 -3.19 -14.23 8.27
N LYS A 360 -3.78 -13.47 9.21
CA LYS A 360 -3.50 -12.03 9.31
C LYS A 360 -2.05 -11.84 9.74
N SER A 361 -1.42 -10.80 9.21
CA SER A 361 0.01 -10.54 9.42
C SER A 361 0.25 -9.06 9.30
N TYR A 362 1.20 -8.53 10.06
CA TYR A 362 1.35 -7.09 10.23
C TYR A 362 1.91 -6.36 9.01
N GLY A 363 1.56 -5.07 8.89
CA GLY A 363 2.18 -4.11 7.97
C GLY A 363 1.41 -3.84 6.68
N PRO A 364 1.78 -2.75 5.96
CA PRO A 364 1.23 -2.39 4.66
C PRO A 364 1.68 -3.39 3.58
N GLN A 365 0.73 -4.01 2.89
CA GLN A 365 1.01 -5.22 2.11
C GLN A 365 0.06 -5.41 0.93
N TYR A 366 0.49 -6.25 0.00
CA TYR A 366 -0.23 -6.57 -1.24
C TYR A 366 -0.45 -5.35 -2.14
N PRO A 367 0.61 -4.57 -2.46
CA PRO A 367 0.47 -3.44 -3.38
C PRO A 367 -0.08 -3.89 -4.72
N ARG A 368 -0.99 -3.07 -5.25
CA ARG A 368 -1.51 -3.17 -6.61
C ARG A 368 -1.87 -1.78 -7.12
N GLY A 369 -1.49 -1.46 -8.35
CA GLY A 369 -1.89 -0.22 -9.01
C GLY A 369 -2.92 -0.44 -10.09
N ILE A 370 -3.04 0.54 -10.98
CA ILE A 370 -3.92 0.49 -12.15
C ILE A 370 -3.18 -0.21 -13.29
N GLN A 371 -3.72 -1.34 -13.75
CA GLN A 371 -3.14 -2.09 -14.87
C GLN A 371 -3.21 -1.27 -16.17
N GLU A 372 -2.21 -1.44 -17.04
CA GLU A 372 -2.25 -0.92 -18.41
C GLU A 372 -3.61 -1.25 -19.08
N GLY A 373 -4.27 -0.22 -19.62
CA GLY A 373 -5.61 -0.34 -20.21
C GLY A 373 -6.78 -0.11 -19.25
N ASN A 374 -6.58 -0.15 -17.93
CA ASN A 374 -7.63 0.12 -16.92
C ASN A 374 -7.69 1.60 -16.49
N GLY A 375 -7.28 2.48 -17.41
CA GLY A 375 -7.34 3.94 -17.30
C GLY A 375 -6.12 4.61 -16.70
N LEU A 376 -6.11 5.94 -16.82
CA LEU A 376 -5.04 6.81 -16.35
C LEU A 376 -5.67 7.92 -15.49
N PRO A 377 -5.26 8.06 -14.21
CA PRO A 377 -5.60 9.21 -13.40
C PRO A 377 -5.21 10.54 -14.08
N PRO A 378 -6.06 11.58 -14.03
CA PRO A 378 -5.84 12.83 -14.76
C PRO A 378 -4.76 13.71 -14.11
N ASP A 379 -4.41 13.45 -12.85
CA ASP A 379 -3.39 14.18 -12.11
C ASP A 379 -1.96 13.75 -12.45
N GLY A 380 -1.80 12.70 -13.26
CA GLY A 380 -0.51 12.15 -13.66
C GLY A 380 0.26 11.46 -12.53
N ASN A 381 -0.30 11.38 -11.32
CA ASN A 381 0.38 10.75 -10.19
C ASN A 381 0.27 9.22 -10.26
N MET A 382 1.20 8.54 -9.59
CA MET A 382 1.07 7.10 -9.39
C MET A 382 0.12 6.83 -8.22
N TRP A 383 -0.90 6.01 -8.45
CA TRP A 383 -1.84 5.57 -7.42
C TRP A 383 -1.69 4.06 -7.18
N VAL A 384 -1.44 3.69 -5.93
CA VAL A 384 -1.28 2.30 -5.49
C VAL A 384 -2.21 2.00 -4.32
N THR A 385 -2.86 0.85 -4.32
CA THR A 385 -3.67 0.36 -3.20
C THR A 385 -3.01 -0.83 -2.51
N TYR A 386 -3.27 -0.97 -1.22
CA TYR A 386 -2.77 -2.04 -0.36
C TYR A 386 -3.69 -2.16 0.86
N SER A 387 -3.51 -3.22 1.63
CA SER A 387 -4.13 -3.34 2.96
C SER A 387 -3.07 -3.15 4.03
N ILE A 388 -3.46 -2.72 5.23
CA ILE A 388 -2.63 -2.83 6.43
C ILE A 388 -3.21 -3.95 7.30
N ASN A 389 -2.34 -4.86 7.77
CA ASN A 389 -2.70 -5.99 8.64
C ASN A 389 -3.72 -6.99 8.08
N LYS A 390 -4.07 -6.88 6.79
CA LYS A 390 -5.25 -7.52 6.19
C LYS A 390 -6.56 -7.17 6.91
N GLU A 391 -6.66 -5.93 7.38
CA GLU A 391 -7.76 -5.43 8.19
C GLU A 391 -8.34 -4.15 7.60
N ASP A 392 -7.47 -3.18 7.34
CA ASP A 392 -7.82 -1.87 6.82
C ASP A 392 -7.37 -1.71 5.38
N MET A 393 -8.12 -0.94 4.58
CA MET A 393 -7.80 -0.68 3.18
C MET A 393 -7.28 0.73 2.97
N TRP A 394 -6.27 0.83 2.12
CA TRP A 394 -5.51 2.05 1.91
C TRP A 394 -5.23 2.28 0.44
N VAL A 395 -5.05 3.54 0.10
CA VAL A 395 -4.44 3.99 -1.16
C VAL A 395 -3.31 4.97 -0.86
N SER A 396 -2.33 5.04 -1.75
CA SER A 396 -1.33 6.10 -1.75
C SER A 396 -1.27 6.79 -3.10
N LYS A 397 -1.31 8.12 -3.05
CA LYS A 397 -0.87 9.00 -4.15
C LYS A 397 0.62 9.23 -4.00
N VAL A 398 1.39 8.92 -5.04
CA VAL A 398 2.83 9.19 -5.13
C VAL A 398 3.06 10.16 -6.29
N PRO A 399 3.56 11.39 -6.04
CA PRO A 399 3.82 12.35 -7.09
C PRO A 399 4.79 11.85 -8.16
N VAL A 400 4.55 12.24 -9.42
CA VAL A 400 5.43 11.97 -10.56
C VAL A 400 5.88 13.31 -11.14
N PRO A 401 7.20 13.56 -11.32
CA PRO A 401 8.32 12.64 -11.11
C PRO A 401 8.56 12.30 -9.63
N ILE A 402 8.90 11.03 -9.38
CA ILE A 402 9.17 10.52 -8.03
C ILE A 402 10.58 10.99 -7.60
N THR A 403 10.66 11.71 -6.47
CA THR A 403 11.92 12.24 -5.92
C THR A 403 11.98 12.08 -4.40
N ALA A 404 13.20 12.09 -3.85
CA ALA A 404 13.47 12.12 -2.41
C ALA A 404 14.08 13.45 -1.94
N VAL A 405 14.28 14.39 -2.86
CA VAL A 405 15.06 15.61 -2.62
C VAL A 405 14.16 16.83 -2.72
N VAL A 406 14.32 17.71 -1.75
CA VAL A 406 13.83 19.10 -1.79
C VAL A 406 15.07 19.98 -1.73
N GLU A 407 15.24 20.82 -2.75
CA GLU A 407 16.28 21.84 -2.81
C GLU A 407 15.68 23.19 -2.41
N ASP A 408 16.53 24.12 -2.00
CA ASP A 408 16.17 25.49 -1.63
C ASP A 408 15.34 25.67 -0.34
N LYS A 409 15.13 26.95 -0.02
CA LYS A 409 14.34 27.42 1.12
C LYS A 409 12.87 27.00 0.98
N VAL A 410 12.32 26.41 2.03
CA VAL A 410 10.90 26.09 2.13
C VAL A 410 10.15 27.27 2.76
N HIS A 411 9.04 27.68 2.15
CA HIS A 411 8.12 28.67 2.70
C HIS A 411 6.67 28.31 2.32
N ASP A 412 6.05 27.56 3.20
CA ASP A 412 4.73 26.98 3.03
C ASP A 412 3.72 27.82 3.83
N ASP A 413 2.84 28.54 3.12
CA ASP A 413 1.81 29.41 3.71
C ASP A 413 0.43 28.90 3.27
N PHE A 414 -0.23 28.14 4.14
CA PHE A 414 -1.53 27.54 3.84
C PHE A 414 -2.64 28.58 3.63
N SER A 415 -2.42 29.85 3.99
CA SER A 415 -3.36 30.95 3.69
C SER A 415 -3.28 31.49 2.27
N LYS A 416 -2.24 31.15 1.52
CA LYS A 416 -2.01 31.66 0.16
C LYS A 416 -2.12 30.59 -0.92
N ASN A 417 -1.48 29.44 -0.71
CA ASN A 417 -1.35 28.39 -1.71
C ASN A 417 -1.55 26.99 -1.13
N ALA A 418 -2.63 26.84 -0.35
CA ALA A 418 -2.90 25.64 0.45
C ALA A 418 -2.78 24.31 -0.31
N THR A 419 -3.38 24.20 -1.51
CA THR A 419 -3.36 22.97 -2.31
C THR A 419 -1.96 22.65 -2.86
N GLU A 420 -1.26 23.67 -3.37
CA GLU A 420 0.10 23.50 -3.89
C GLU A 420 1.05 23.07 -2.77
N VAL A 421 1.00 23.78 -1.64
CA VAL A 421 1.77 23.45 -0.45
C VAL A 421 1.44 22.05 0.02
N PHE A 422 0.16 21.71 0.21
CA PHE A 422 -0.27 20.38 0.67
C PHE A 422 0.33 19.25 -0.18
N ASN A 423 0.43 19.42 -1.50
CA ASN A 423 1.03 18.43 -2.39
C ASN A 423 2.55 18.23 -2.21
N GLN A 424 3.24 19.12 -1.51
CA GLN A 424 4.66 18.99 -1.14
C GLN A 424 4.86 18.28 0.22
N TRP A 425 3.78 18.01 0.95
CA TRP A 425 3.83 17.34 2.25
C TRP A 425 3.61 15.84 2.10
N ASN A 426 4.35 15.07 2.89
CA ASN A 426 4.10 13.66 3.06
C ASN A 426 3.00 13.47 4.11
N ILE A 427 1.92 12.79 3.73
CA ILE A 427 0.70 12.69 4.54
C ILE A 427 0.44 11.23 4.91
N TYR A 428 0.04 11.00 6.16
CA TYR A 428 -0.56 9.77 6.64
C TYR A 428 -1.87 10.12 7.35
N SER A 429 -2.98 9.75 6.72
CA SER A 429 -4.33 10.16 7.11
C SER A 429 -5.25 8.96 7.26
N PRO A 430 -5.26 8.31 8.44
CA PRO A 430 -6.35 7.43 8.87
C PRO A 430 -7.72 8.13 8.79
N LEU A 431 -8.81 7.35 8.70
CA LEU A 431 -10.18 7.87 8.65
C LEU A 431 -10.58 8.55 9.98
N TRP A 432 -10.10 8.02 11.10
CA TRP A 432 -10.35 8.56 12.45
C TRP A 432 -9.20 9.42 12.97
N ALA A 433 -8.13 9.58 12.19
CA ALA A 433 -7.02 10.47 12.51
C ALA A 433 -6.56 11.22 11.24
N SER A 434 -7.40 12.14 10.76
CA SER A 434 -7.24 12.71 9.42
C SER A 434 -6.23 13.86 9.35
N VAL A 435 -5.57 14.00 8.20
CA VAL A 435 -4.78 15.18 7.84
C VAL A 435 -5.38 15.82 6.59
N LYS A 436 -5.86 17.06 6.70
CA LYS A 436 -6.58 17.76 5.62
C LYS A 436 -6.24 19.24 5.59
N VAL A 437 -6.46 19.88 4.46
CA VAL A 437 -6.50 21.35 4.38
C VAL A 437 -7.90 21.80 4.79
N GLU A 438 -7.99 22.55 5.88
CA GLU A 438 -9.23 23.12 6.44
C GLU A 438 -8.92 24.56 6.90
N ASP A 439 -9.81 25.52 6.60
CA ASP A 439 -9.70 26.91 7.06
C ASP A 439 -8.30 27.53 6.90
N ASN A 440 -7.68 27.36 5.71
CA ASN A 440 -6.35 27.89 5.39
C ASN A 440 -5.21 27.33 6.27
N ALA A 441 -5.36 26.12 6.80
CA ALA A 441 -4.35 25.42 7.57
C ALA A 441 -4.31 23.93 7.21
N LEU A 442 -3.16 23.30 7.48
CA LEU A 442 -3.05 21.85 7.57
C LEU A 442 -3.59 21.40 8.92
N MET A 443 -4.78 20.83 8.92
CA MET A 443 -5.47 20.33 10.11
C MET A 443 -5.13 18.86 10.34
N LEU A 444 -4.61 18.54 11.52
CA LEU A 444 -4.45 17.18 12.02
C LEU A 444 -5.52 16.95 13.09
N ARG A 445 -6.46 16.03 12.84
CA ARG A 445 -7.50 15.61 13.79
C ARG A 445 -7.23 14.18 14.21
N ASP A 446 -7.51 13.84 15.44
CA ASP A 446 -7.26 12.50 15.96
C ASP A 446 -8.26 12.09 17.03
N LYS A 447 -9.00 11.02 16.76
CA LYS A 447 -9.85 10.30 17.71
C LYS A 447 -9.63 8.79 17.61
N ASP A 448 -8.56 8.34 16.96
CA ASP A 448 -8.28 6.92 16.77
C ASP A 448 -7.38 6.39 17.88
N LYS A 449 -7.95 5.60 18.81
CA LYS A 449 -7.19 4.97 19.90
C LYS A 449 -5.99 4.14 19.40
N PHE A 450 -6.07 3.64 18.17
CA PHE A 450 -5.11 2.69 17.62
C PHE A 450 -4.24 3.28 16.51
N ASP A 451 -4.38 4.57 16.21
CA ASP A 451 -3.68 5.24 15.13
C ASP A 451 -3.36 6.71 15.42
N TYR A 452 -2.78 7.42 14.45
CA TYR A 452 -2.56 8.85 14.55
C TYR A 452 -2.52 9.54 13.19
N ALA A 453 -2.80 10.83 13.18
CA ALA A 453 -2.55 11.70 12.05
C ALA A 453 -1.05 12.02 11.99
N LYS A 454 -0.45 12.00 10.80
CA LYS A 454 0.95 12.42 10.61
C LYS A 454 1.17 13.21 9.32
N ALA A 455 1.87 14.32 9.43
CA ALA A 455 2.34 15.12 8.31
C ALA A 455 3.86 15.34 8.41
N GLU A 456 4.59 15.08 7.34
CA GLU A 456 6.04 15.31 7.25
C GLU A 456 6.36 16.29 6.13
N ARG A 457 7.20 17.27 6.41
CA ARG A 457 7.78 18.14 5.38
C ARG A 457 9.24 17.81 5.18
N VAL A 458 9.58 17.32 3.99
CA VAL A 458 10.97 17.19 3.54
C VAL A 458 11.53 18.57 3.27
N ILE A 459 12.76 18.82 3.72
CA ILE A 459 13.49 20.07 3.57
C ILE A 459 14.90 19.77 3.03
N GLU A 460 15.64 20.80 2.64
CA GLU A 460 17.03 20.63 2.26
C GLU A 460 17.85 20.05 3.44
N SER A 461 18.55 18.95 3.18
CA SER A 461 19.41 18.28 4.17
C SER A 461 20.51 19.23 4.69
N SER A 462 20.55 19.39 6.01
CA SER A 462 21.28 20.48 6.67
C SER A 462 21.89 20.07 8.01
N GLU A 463 23.17 20.42 8.23
CA GLU A 463 23.80 20.37 9.56
C GLU A 463 23.41 21.57 10.44
N LYS A 464 23.10 22.71 9.81
CA LYS A 464 22.59 23.91 10.46
C LYS A 464 21.37 24.43 9.71
N VAL A 465 20.27 24.62 10.43
CA VAL A 465 19.00 25.00 9.80
C VAL A 465 18.18 25.88 10.73
N LYS A 466 17.54 26.91 10.16
CA LYS A 466 16.46 27.64 10.81
C LYS A 466 15.13 27.05 10.36
N ILE A 467 14.31 26.64 11.32
CA ILE A 467 12.98 26.09 11.10
C ILE A 467 11.98 26.99 11.82
N ALA A 468 10.90 27.39 11.17
CA ALA A 468 9.81 28.10 11.81
C ALA A 468 8.47 27.49 11.42
N PHE A 469 7.53 27.41 12.37
CA PHE A 469 6.19 26.91 12.11
C PHE A 469 5.18 27.50 13.08
N THR A 470 3.91 27.51 12.68
CA THR A 470 2.83 28.09 13.46
C THR A 470 1.76 27.05 13.76
N VAL A 471 1.47 26.83 15.04
CA VAL A 471 0.50 25.82 15.51
C VAL A 471 -0.63 26.50 16.28
N THR A 472 -1.87 26.10 16.02
CA THR A 472 -3.05 26.46 16.82
C THR A 472 -3.73 25.18 17.32
N PRO A 473 -3.50 24.74 18.58
CA PRO A 473 -4.19 23.62 19.18
C PRO A 473 -5.66 23.97 19.47
N GLN A 474 -6.59 23.06 19.26
CA GLN A 474 -8.04 23.29 19.48
C GLN A 474 -8.53 22.89 20.88
N GLN A 475 -7.65 22.28 21.67
CA GLN A 475 -7.86 21.77 23.02
C GLN A 475 -6.55 21.89 23.81
N ALA A 476 -6.60 21.84 25.14
CA ALA A 476 -5.42 21.90 26.00
C ALA A 476 -5.46 20.91 27.18
N ASP A 477 -6.40 19.96 27.16
CA ASP A 477 -6.71 19.03 28.26
C ASP A 477 -6.69 17.55 27.83
N HIS A 478 -6.36 17.26 26.57
CA HIS A 478 -6.23 15.91 26.00
C HIS A 478 -5.48 15.94 24.65
N GLY A 479 -5.09 14.76 24.16
CA GLY A 479 -4.33 14.59 22.92
C GLY A 479 -2.84 14.96 23.07
N SER A 480 -2.05 14.63 22.05
CA SER A 480 -0.63 14.98 22.02
C SER A 480 -0.17 15.29 20.60
N LEU A 481 0.36 16.49 20.33
CA LEU A 481 1.06 16.77 19.07
C LEU A 481 2.56 16.71 19.29
N GLN A 482 3.24 15.74 18.68
CA GLN A 482 4.68 15.59 18.66
C GLN A 482 5.27 16.15 17.39
N ILE A 483 6.22 17.06 17.52
CA ILE A 483 6.94 17.72 16.43
C ILE A 483 8.41 17.31 16.50
N GLU A 484 8.89 16.60 15.48
CA GLU A 484 10.22 16.00 15.48
C GLU A 484 11.11 16.56 14.38
N LEU A 485 12.39 16.78 14.71
CA LEU A 485 13.44 17.12 13.75
C LEU A 485 14.15 15.83 13.35
N VAL A 486 14.03 15.43 12.09
CA VAL A 486 14.32 14.07 11.63
C VAL A 486 15.40 14.07 10.55
N ASN A 487 16.29 13.08 10.59
CA ASN A 487 17.34 12.88 9.59
C ASN A 487 16.88 11.99 8.41
N ASP A 488 17.78 11.70 7.49
CA ASP A 488 17.48 10.87 6.31
C ASP A 488 17.11 9.44 6.67
N LEU A 489 17.63 8.93 7.79
CA LEU A 489 17.35 7.58 8.30
C LEU A 489 16.06 7.50 9.14
N GLY A 490 15.29 8.58 9.26
CA GLY A 490 14.05 8.59 10.06
C GLY A 490 14.26 8.73 11.57
N GLN A 491 15.48 9.05 12.00
CA GLN A 491 15.83 9.24 13.41
C GLN A 491 15.52 10.68 13.85
N ALA A 492 14.72 10.83 14.91
CA ALA A 492 14.40 12.13 15.48
C ALA A 492 15.52 12.61 16.42
N ALA A 493 16.13 13.76 16.16
CA ALA A 493 17.14 14.36 17.02
C ALA A 493 16.51 15.11 18.21
N ALA A 494 15.40 15.81 17.94
CA ALA A 494 14.64 16.59 18.90
C ALA A 494 13.15 16.30 18.76
N ARG A 495 12.42 16.49 19.86
CA ARG A 495 10.96 16.36 19.91
C ARG A 495 10.38 17.48 20.79
N ILE A 496 9.47 18.25 20.23
CA ILE A 496 8.62 19.22 20.93
C ILE A 496 7.23 18.60 21.03
N VAL A 497 6.56 18.77 22.17
CA VAL A 497 5.25 18.14 22.45
C VAL A 497 4.28 19.22 22.92
N PHE A 498 3.15 19.38 22.24
CA PHE A 498 1.96 20.03 22.81
C PHE A 498 1.18 18.93 23.53
N ASP A 499 1.35 18.88 24.85
CA ASP A 499 0.95 17.75 25.68
C ASP A 499 -0.43 17.95 26.32
N ALA A 500 -1.06 16.85 26.73
CA ALA A 500 -2.44 16.81 27.25
C ALA A 500 -2.66 17.64 28.52
N ASP A 501 -1.60 18.10 29.19
CA ASP A 501 -1.65 18.97 30.37
C ASP A 501 -1.54 20.48 30.05
N GLY A 502 -1.73 20.86 28.78
CA GLY A 502 -1.70 22.25 28.35
C GLY A 502 -0.30 22.85 28.39
N GLN A 503 0.75 22.03 28.27
CA GLN A 503 2.14 22.47 28.23
C GLN A 503 2.81 22.10 26.91
N ILE A 504 3.58 23.05 26.37
CA ILE A 504 4.59 22.81 25.34
C ILE A 504 5.86 22.34 26.04
N LYS A 505 6.31 21.13 25.73
CA LYS A 505 7.48 20.48 26.33
C LYS A 505 8.51 20.11 25.27
N ASN A 506 9.75 19.88 25.68
CA ASN A 506 10.76 19.23 24.86
C ASN A 506 11.23 17.91 25.47
N LYS A 507 11.56 16.92 24.63
CA LYS A 507 12.22 15.68 25.05
C LYS A 507 13.69 15.94 25.33
N ALA A 508 14.10 15.74 26.58
CA ALA A 508 15.47 15.92 27.09
C ALA A 508 16.01 14.56 27.58
N GLY A 509 16.23 13.63 26.64
CA GLY A 509 16.56 12.24 26.96
C GLY A 509 15.36 11.50 27.53
N TYR A 510 15.45 11.07 28.78
CA TYR A 510 14.40 10.34 29.48
C TYR A 510 13.30 11.24 30.07
N ARG A 511 13.55 12.55 30.21
CA ARG A 511 12.57 13.51 30.77
C ARG A 511 11.91 14.34 29.67
N LEU A 512 10.71 14.84 29.97
CA LEU A 512 10.13 16.00 29.30
C LEU A 512 10.43 17.26 30.14
N SER A 513 10.82 18.34 29.49
CA SER A 513 11.10 19.63 30.13
C SER A 513 10.16 20.69 29.57
N GLY A 514 9.52 21.47 30.44
CA GLY A 514 8.58 22.52 30.04
C GLY A 514 9.26 23.67 29.29
N LEU A 515 8.57 24.18 28.26
CA LEU A 515 8.96 25.36 27.50
C LEU A 515 7.97 26.51 27.69
N HIS A 516 6.67 26.20 27.70
CA HIS A 516 5.58 27.18 27.73
C HIS A 516 4.26 26.50 28.09
N SER A 517 3.32 27.20 28.71
CA SER A 517 1.92 26.75 28.76
C SER A 517 1.20 27.10 27.46
N TYR A 518 0.15 26.38 27.10
CA TYR A 518 -0.67 26.75 25.95
C TYR A 518 -2.16 26.64 26.26
N ASP A 519 -2.96 27.43 25.56
CA ASP A 519 -4.42 27.45 25.65
C ASP A 519 -5.01 27.03 24.31
N ALA A 520 -6.19 26.40 24.36
CA ALA A 520 -6.99 26.09 23.18
C ALA A 520 -7.32 27.36 22.37
N GLY A 521 -7.25 27.26 21.05
CA GLY A 521 -7.55 28.33 20.09
C GLY A 521 -6.51 29.43 19.99
N LYS A 522 -5.45 29.43 20.81
CA LYS A 522 -4.36 30.40 20.70
C LYS A 522 -3.30 29.91 19.72
N THR A 523 -2.75 30.84 18.94
CA THR A 523 -1.71 30.54 17.97
C THR A 523 -0.31 30.70 18.58
N TYR A 524 0.57 29.74 18.29
CA TYR A 524 1.95 29.71 18.75
C TYR A 524 2.91 29.67 17.56
N HIS A 525 3.68 30.74 17.39
CA HIS A 525 4.76 30.81 16.41
C HIS A 525 6.05 30.28 17.04
N MET A 526 6.58 29.20 16.47
CA MET A 526 7.78 28.52 16.90
C MET A 526 8.92 28.84 15.95
N GLU A 527 10.07 29.24 16.46
CA GLU A 527 11.31 29.34 15.69
C GLU A 527 12.40 28.51 16.36
N LEU A 528 13.07 27.69 15.57
CA LEU A 528 14.16 26.81 15.99
C LEU A 528 15.40 27.14 15.17
N THR A 529 16.51 27.39 15.84
CA THR A 529 17.84 27.44 15.20
C THR A 529 18.59 26.20 15.63
N VAL A 530 18.84 25.31 14.69
CA VAL A 530 19.34 23.95 14.93
C VAL A 530 20.80 23.86 14.46
N ASP A 531 21.64 23.23 15.26
CA ASP A 531 23.05 23.00 14.96
C ASP A 531 23.45 21.57 15.39
N VAL A 532 23.69 20.72 14.38
CA VAL A 532 24.04 19.32 14.56
C VAL A 532 25.42 19.15 15.19
N GLN A 533 26.38 20.02 14.87
CA GLN A 533 27.75 19.96 15.39
C GLN A 533 27.79 20.18 16.91
N THR A 534 26.95 21.09 17.40
CA THR A 534 26.77 21.33 18.85
C THR A 534 25.75 20.42 19.50
N ARG A 535 25.05 19.58 18.72
CA ARG A 535 23.95 18.70 19.16
C ARG A 535 22.86 19.49 19.88
N SER A 536 22.51 20.67 19.38
CA SER A 536 21.63 21.59 20.08
C SER A 536 20.68 22.35 19.17
N TYR A 537 19.65 22.93 19.77
CA TYR A 537 18.73 23.84 19.11
C TYR A 537 18.28 24.93 20.08
N GLN A 538 18.20 26.17 19.59
CA GLN A 538 17.61 27.30 20.31
C GLN A 538 16.12 27.38 20.00
N VAL A 539 15.30 27.68 21.00
CA VAL A 539 13.84 27.76 20.86
C VAL A 539 13.36 29.18 21.12
N LYS A 540 12.55 29.73 20.21
CA LYS A 540 11.72 30.92 20.44
C LYS A 540 10.25 30.57 20.27
N ILE A 541 9.42 31.12 21.15
CA ILE A 541 7.97 30.96 21.11
C ILE A 541 7.36 32.36 21.19
N ASN A 542 6.59 32.76 20.17
CA ASN A 542 6.01 34.09 20.03
C ASN A 542 7.06 35.21 20.22
N GLY A 543 8.23 35.05 19.59
CA GLY A 543 9.37 35.97 19.69
C GLY A 543 10.16 35.90 21.01
N THR A 544 9.70 35.17 22.02
CA THR A 544 10.37 35.05 23.32
C THR A 544 11.34 33.86 23.35
N GLU A 545 12.59 34.09 23.72
CA GLU A 545 13.60 33.04 23.89
C GLU A 545 13.27 32.10 25.07
N LYS A 546 13.34 30.80 24.81
CA LYS A 546 13.17 29.73 25.82
C LYS A 546 14.48 28.98 26.12
N GLY A 547 15.59 29.50 25.60
CA GLY A 547 16.94 28.98 25.79
C GLY A 547 17.29 27.81 24.86
N THR A 548 18.51 27.32 25.02
CA THR A 548 19.05 26.19 24.23
C THR A 548 18.59 24.86 24.81
N ARG A 549 18.33 23.88 23.94
CA ARG A 549 18.05 22.48 24.27
C ARG A 549 19.00 21.57 23.52
N LEU A 550 19.27 20.39 24.08
CA LEU A 550 20.12 19.38 23.46
C LEU A 550 19.28 18.36 22.71
N PHE A 551 19.84 17.78 21.66
CA PHE A 551 19.23 16.60 21.04
C PHE A 551 19.20 15.44 22.03
N PHE A 552 18.12 14.67 22.02
CA PHE A 552 18.03 13.47 22.86
C PHE A 552 18.79 12.28 22.24
N GLN A 553 19.10 12.34 20.95
CA GLN A 553 20.06 11.46 20.28
C GLN A 553 20.79 12.23 19.16
N PRO A 554 22.04 11.89 18.84
CA PRO A 554 22.77 12.52 17.73
C PRO A 554 22.22 12.06 16.38
N VAL A 555 22.34 12.92 15.38
CA VAL A 555 22.10 12.64 13.96
C VAL A 555 23.20 13.34 13.14
N SER A 556 23.39 12.98 11.88
CA SER A 556 24.34 13.65 10.98
C SER A 556 23.76 14.88 10.28
N GLU A 557 22.44 14.98 10.16
CA GLU A 557 21.73 16.06 9.48
C GLU A 557 20.27 16.15 9.94
N ILE A 558 19.61 17.27 9.65
CA ILE A 558 18.15 17.38 9.65
C ILE A 558 17.69 17.50 8.20
N SER A 559 16.74 16.68 7.79
CA SER A 559 16.18 16.69 6.43
C SER A 559 14.65 16.66 6.40
N ARG A 560 14.00 16.48 7.56
CA ARG A 560 12.53 16.47 7.68
C ARG A 560 12.07 17.06 9.00
N VAL A 561 10.86 17.63 8.98
CA VAL A 561 10.09 17.95 10.19
C VAL A 561 8.80 17.15 10.18
N SER A 562 8.58 16.36 11.23
CA SER A 562 7.39 15.50 11.37
C SER A 562 6.44 16.08 12.41
N PHE A 563 5.15 16.09 12.12
CA PHE A 563 4.05 16.48 13.00
C PHE A 563 3.14 15.27 13.15
N ARG A 564 2.97 14.76 14.38
CA ARG A 564 2.21 13.53 14.64
C ARG A 564 1.33 13.68 15.88
N THR A 565 0.07 13.26 15.82
CA THR A 565 -0.91 13.39 16.93
C THR A 565 -0.87 12.26 17.97
N GLY A 566 0.21 11.47 17.98
CA GLY A 566 0.37 10.33 18.87
C GLY A 566 1.83 9.93 19.07
N ASP A 567 2.02 8.95 19.96
CA ASP A 567 3.34 8.39 20.27
C ASP A 567 3.89 7.53 19.13
N VAL A 568 5.22 7.38 19.11
CA VAL A 568 5.88 6.44 18.17
C VAL A 568 5.48 5.01 18.53
N ARG A 569 4.86 4.30 17.58
CA ARG A 569 4.65 2.85 17.69
C ARG A 569 5.94 2.11 17.36
N ARG A 570 6.27 1.13 18.21
CA ARG A 570 7.42 0.21 18.02
C ARG A 570 7.00 -1.23 17.79
N TYR A 571 5.82 -1.60 18.29
CA TYR A 571 5.20 -2.89 17.98
C TYR A 571 4.47 -2.80 16.62
N PRO A 572 4.52 -3.85 15.78
CA PRO A 572 5.31 -5.06 15.93
C PRO A 572 6.80 -4.82 15.65
N ASP A 573 7.67 -5.69 16.14
CA ASP A 573 9.10 -5.70 15.83
C ASP A 573 9.50 -7.00 15.12
N ALA A 574 10.80 -7.16 14.82
CA ALA A 574 11.31 -8.33 14.12
C ALA A 574 11.15 -9.65 14.89
N ASP A 575 10.97 -9.59 16.22
CA ASP A 575 10.80 -10.74 17.11
C ASP A 575 9.32 -11.04 17.42
N THR A 576 8.41 -10.20 16.92
CA THR A 576 6.96 -10.37 17.13
C THR A 576 6.45 -11.62 16.40
N PRO A 577 5.69 -12.52 17.07
CA PRO A 577 5.07 -13.68 16.42
C PRO A 577 4.18 -13.27 15.25
N THR A 578 4.20 -14.04 14.16
CA THR A 578 3.47 -13.69 12.92
C THR A 578 1.96 -13.67 13.09
N ASP A 579 1.41 -14.62 13.84
CA ASP A 579 -0.03 -14.82 13.98
C ASP A 579 -0.55 -14.12 15.25
N GLN A 580 -1.61 -13.32 15.09
CA GLN A 580 -2.41 -12.77 16.19
C GLN A 580 -3.77 -13.46 16.18
N ASP A 581 -4.08 -14.21 17.25
CA ASP A 581 -5.33 -14.94 17.43
C ASP A 581 -6.29 -14.28 18.43
N PHE A 582 -5.95 -13.08 18.91
CA PHE A 582 -6.75 -12.29 19.83
C PHE A 582 -7.11 -10.92 19.23
N ASP A 583 -8.28 -10.40 19.62
CA ASP A 583 -8.62 -8.99 19.41
C ASP A 583 -7.98 -8.16 20.55
N VAL A 584 -7.55 -6.94 20.23
CA VAL A 584 -7.07 -6.02 21.28
C VAL A 584 -8.25 -5.54 22.13
N GLU A 585 -7.98 -5.21 23.39
CA GLU A 585 -9.00 -4.69 24.29
C GLU A 585 -9.60 -3.39 23.73
N ASP A 586 -10.93 -3.31 23.74
CA ASP A 586 -11.70 -2.18 23.21
C ASP A 586 -11.31 -1.81 21.75
N ALA A 587 -11.14 -2.81 20.88
CA ALA A 587 -10.78 -2.70 19.46
C ALA A 587 -11.58 -1.65 18.64
N ASP A 588 -12.76 -1.28 19.12
CA ASP A 588 -13.72 -0.38 18.48
C ASP A 588 -13.86 0.99 19.18
N GLU A 589 -13.07 1.23 20.23
CA GLU A 589 -13.11 2.48 21.01
C GLU A 589 -12.61 3.68 20.20
N VAL A 590 -13.16 4.84 20.57
CA VAL A 590 -12.90 6.14 19.98
C VAL A 590 -12.43 7.06 21.10
N ASP A 591 -11.26 7.66 20.92
CA ASP A 591 -10.74 8.64 21.86
C ASP A 591 -11.49 9.98 21.73
N ARG A 592 -11.37 10.84 22.74
CA ARG A 592 -11.83 12.22 22.61
C ARG A 592 -11.01 12.93 21.52
N GLU A 593 -11.69 13.52 20.53
CA GLU A 593 -11.02 14.12 19.37
C GLU A 593 -10.11 15.30 19.75
N ALA A 594 -8.83 15.17 19.44
CA ALA A 594 -7.83 16.23 19.48
C ALA A 594 -7.61 16.82 18.09
N ALA A 595 -7.40 18.13 17.98
CA ALA A 595 -7.09 18.79 16.71
C ALA A 595 -5.99 19.86 16.83
N TYR A 596 -5.17 19.94 15.80
CA TYR A 596 -4.04 20.88 15.71
C TYR A 596 -3.94 21.44 14.29
N ALA A 597 -3.98 22.76 14.17
CA ALA A 597 -3.86 23.45 12.89
C ALA A 597 -2.44 23.99 12.68
N ILE A 598 -1.84 23.71 11.52
CA ILE A 598 -0.54 24.27 11.09
C ILE A 598 -0.80 25.24 9.94
N SER A 599 -0.56 26.54 10.14
CA SER A 599 -0.86 27.56 9.12
C SER A 599 0.36 28.00 8.31
N LEU A 600 1.56 27.86 8.87
CA LEU A 600 2.81 28.29 8.26
C LEU A 600 3.93 27.31 8.60
N PHE A 601 4.78 27.00 7.63
CA PHE A 601 6.04 26.28 7.82
C PHE A 601 7.15 26.91 6.97
N GLN A 602 8.34 27.02 7.55
CA GLN A 602 9.53 27.58 6.90
C GLN A 602 10.76 26.76 7.31
N ALA A 603 11.66 26.55 6.36
CA ALA A 603 12.97 26.00 6.64
C ALA A 603 14.03 26.62 5.72
N GLU A 604 15.15 27.02 6.31
CA GLU A 604 16.27 27.64 5.61
C GLU A 604 17.59 27.09 6.15
N LYS A 605 18.38 26.48 5.28
CA LYS A 605 19.74 26.03 5.60
C LYS A 605 20.63 27.22 5.94
N LEU A 606 21.37 27.08 7.03
CA LEU A 606 22.35 28.08 7.46
C LEU A 606 23.74 27.68 7.00
N LYS A 607 24.61 28.68 6.83
CA LYS A 607 26.00 28.50 6.40
C LYS A 607 26.91 27.97 7.49
#